data_AF-A0A371KKE2-F1
#
_entry.id   AF-A0A371KKE2-F1
#
_cell.length_a   1.000
_cell.length_b   1.000
_cell.length_c   1.000
_cell.angle_alpha   90.00
_cell.angle_beta   90.00
_cell.angle_gamma   90.00
#
_symmetry.space_group_name_H-M   'P 1'
#
loop_
_entity.id
_entity.type
_entity.pdbx_description
1 polymer ?
#
loop_
_entity_poly.entity_id
_entity_poly.type
_entity_poly.pdbx_seq_one_letter_code
_entity_poly.pdbx_strand_id
1 'polypeptide(L)'
;NLSGMRSAHFKKVVREGFDETISSTTSLQTVAKVFARSRPSPSILSQKHFTTEEGQEGLLDLIDFVETREGEDGSPDDLEKNQILHGSAYDHFHEIPTESIQTVVTSPPYWGMRVYSEEFDIQWSDGTEVAFGGESTPEDYIRHTIETFWKLRPLLTDTGTIWWNVGDVYNTRTQIRADSLERMDAVKNGEEITWAERNAKRHSAGHEYLRDKDLTLIPYQIAKGLQRSGSW
;
A
#
# COMPACT_ATOMS: atom_id res chain seq x y z
N ASN A 1 18.52 -30.62 2.66
CA ASN A 1 19.62 -30.06 1.84
C ASN A 1 19.09 -29.35 0.58
N LEU A 2 18.22 -28.35 0.77
CA LEU A 2 17.66 -27.44 -0.26
C LEU A 2 17.56 -25.98 0.26
N SER A 3 17.73 -25.76 1.58
CA SER A 3 17.80 -24.42 2.19
C SER A 3 19.17 -23.75 1.99
N GLY A 4 20.25 -24.52 1.88
CA GLY A 4 21.60 -24.00 1.64
C GLY A 4 21.79 -23.42 0.23
N MET A 5 21.11 -23.96 -0.78
CA MET A 5 21.23 -23.51 -2.18
C MET A 5 20.43 -22.23 -2.48
N ARG A 6 19.33 -21.95 -1.76
CA ARG A 6 18.56 -20.70 -1.92
C ARG A 6 19.24 -19.48 -1.27
N SER A 7 20.01 -19.69 -0.19
CA SER A 7 20.74 -18.62 0.49
C SER A 7 21.95 -18.12 -0.31
N ALA A 8 22.64 -19.00 -1.04
CA ALA A 8 23.80 -18.64 -1.85
C ALA A 8 23.39 -17.83 -3.11
N HIS A 9 22.23 -18.12 -3.71
CA HIS A 9 21.75 -17.38 -4.87
C HIS A 9 21.20 -15.99 -4.49
N PHE A 10 20.49 -15.88 -3.37
CA PHE A 10 20.04 -14.60 -2.81
C PHE A 10 21.23 -13.70 -2.41
N LYS A 11 22.25 -14.27 -1.76
CA LYS A 11 23.48 -13.53 -1.41
C LYS A 11 24.32 -13.11 -2.62
N LYS A 12 24.25 -13.87 -3.72
CA LYS A 12 24.95 -13.53 -4.97
C LYS A 12 24.24 -12.41 -5.72
N VAL A 13 22.90 -12.46 -5.84
CA VAL A 13 22.10 -11.37 -6.45
C VAL A 13 22.17 -10.09 -5.63
N VAL A 14 22.17 -10.20 -4.29
CA VAL A 14 22.37 -9.05 -3.38
C VAL A 14 23.82 -8.53 -3.41
N ARG A 15 24.84 -9.36 -3.72
CA ARG A 15 26.22 -8.86 -3.87
C ARG A 15 26.52 -8.28 -5.24
N GLU A 16 25.93 -8.83 -6.30
CA GLU A 16 26.17 -8.38 -7.68
C GLU A 16 25.34 -7.14 -8.06
N GLY A 17 24.35 -6.76 -7.25
CA GLY A 17 23.58 -5.51 -7.40
C GLY A 17 23.97 -4.37 -6.45
N PHE A 18 24.96 -4.57 -5.57
CA PHE A 18 25.38 -3.61 -4.53
C PHE A 18 26.76 -2.99 -4.78
N ASP A 19 27.23 -2.98 -6.03
CA ASP A 19 28.51 -2.35 -6.32
C ASP A 19 28.36 -0.82 -6.44
N GLU A 20 29.06 -0.18 -5.50
CA GLU A 20 29.42 1.24 -5.40
C GLU A 20 28.30 2.28 -5.23
N THR A 21 27.51 2.19 -4.14
CA THR A 21 27.20 3.40 -3.32
C THR A 21 26.57 3.15 -1.95
N ILE A 22 26.13 1.93 -1.57
CA ILE A 22 25.55 1.67 -0.23
C ILE A 22 26.19 0.42 0.39
N SER A 23 27.53 0.37 0.45
CA SER A 23 28.28 -0.73 1.05
C SER A 23 28.84 -0.32 2.41
N SER A 24 28.03 -0.45 3.46
CA SER A 24 28.57 -0.57 4.80
C SER A 24 27.88 -1.71 5.55
N THR A 25 28.68 -2.50 6.27
CA THR A 25 28.20 -3.52 7.21
C THR A 25 27.17 -2.96 8.21
N THR A 26 27.20 -1.64 8.46
CA THR A 26 26.25 -0.90 9.28
C THR A 26 24.84 -0.90 8.68
N SER A 27 24.69 -0.68 7.37
CA SER A 27 23.38 -0.65 6.69
C SER A 27 22.65 -1.99 6.80
N LEU A 28 23.35 -3.09 6.56
CA LEU A 28 22.81 -4.44 6.71
C LEU A 28 22.47 -4.80 8.17
N GLN A 29 23.25 -4.29 9.14
CA GLN A 29 22.95 -4.46 10.55
C GLN A 29 21.77 -3.61 11.01
N THR A 30 21.59 -2.41 10.47
CA THR A 30 20.40 -1.57 10.69
C THR A 30 19.17 -2.26 10.14
N VAL A 31 19.18 -2.68 8.87
CA VAL A 31 18.09 -3.46 8.27
C VAL A 31 17.82 -4.74 9.09
N ALA A 32 18.83 -5.50 9.49
CA ALA A 32 18.60 -6.70 10.31
C ALA A 32 18.03 -6.40 11.70
N LYS A 33 18.43 -5.29 12.34
CA LYS A 33 17.88 -4.85 13.65
C LYS A 33 16.45 -4.36 13.52
N VAL A 34 16.17 -3.61 12.46
CA VAL A 34 14.84 -3.15 12.06
C VAL A 34 13.95 -4.37 11.77
N PHE A 35 14.41 -5.35 11.01
CA PHE A 35 13.63 -6.59 10.80
C PHE A 35 13.40 -7.40 12.08
N ALA A 36 14.33 -7.34 13.03
CA ALA A 36 14.22 -8.04 14.32
C ALA A 36 13.31 -7.31 15.32
N ARG A 37 13.25 -5.97 15.29
CA ARG A 37 12.42 -5.14 16.18
C ARG A 37 11.03 -4.89 15.57
N SER A 38 11.01 -4.52 14.30
CA SER A 38 9.87 -3.94 13.59
C SER A 38 9.01 -4.98 12.91
N ARG A 39 9.52 -6.21 12.77
CA ARG A 39 8.83 -7.35 12.14
C ARG A 39 8.04 -6.97 10.87
N PRO A 40 8.58 -6.16 9.93
CA PRO A 40 7.82 -5.77 8.75
C PRO A 40 7.43 -7.03 8.00
N SER A 41 6.13 -7.21 7.76
CA SER A 41 5.64 -8.42 7.14
C SER A 41 6.17 -8.52 5.71
N PRO A 42 6.58 -9.72 5.22
CA PRO A 42 6.89 -9.90 3.81
C PRO A 42 5.76 -9.47 2.86
N SER A 43 4.53 -9.31 3.36
CA SER A 43 3.40 -8.81 2.59
C SER A 43 3.39 -7.30 2.35
N ILE A 44 4.15 -6.51 3.12
CA ILE A 44 4.32 -5.06 2.89
C ILE A 44 5.61 -4.72 2.17
N LEU A 45 6.53 -5.69 2.03
CA LEU A 45 7.83 -5.47 1.41
C LEU A 45 7.74 -5.63 -0.11
N SER A 46 8.51 -4.81 -0.81
CA SER A 46 8.71 -4.82 -2.25
C SER A 46 10.21 -4.75 -2.54
N GLN A 47 10.62 -5.03 -3.77
CA GLN A 47 12.02 -4.89 -4.17
C GLN A 47 12.54 -3.44 -3.98
N LYS A 48 11.69 -2.45 -4.26
CA LYS A 48 12.06 -1.02 -4.23
C LYS A 48 12.57 -0.58 -2.85
N HIS A 49 12.00 -1.13 -1.78
CA HIS A 49 12.45 -0.89 -0.41
C HIS A 49 13.94 -1.20 -0.16
N PHE A 50 14.56 -2.02 -1.02
CA PHE A 50 15.97 -2.41 -0.88
C PHE A 50 16.85 -1.90 -2.02
N THR A 51 16.24 -1.44 -3.12
CA THR A 51 16.97 -1.08 -4.35
C THR A 51 16.89 0.38 -4.74
N THR A 52 16.11 1.19 -4.02
CA THR A 52 15.96 2.64 -4.23
C THR A 52 16.24 3.37 -2.92
N GLU A 53 16.75 4.60 -3.00
CA GLU A 53 16.98 5.44 -1.80
C GLU A 53 15.64 5.80 -1.16
N GLU A 54 14.68 6.21 -1.97
CA GLU A 54 13.33 6.59 -1.53
C GLU A 54 12.61 5.42 -0.84
N GLY A 55 12.73 4.20 -1.38
CA GLY A 55 12.15 3.02 -0.74
C GLY A 55 12.87 2.59 0.54
N GLN A 56 14.16 2.87 0.67
CA GLN A 56 14.90 2.58 1.91
C GLN A 56 14.49 3.57 3.01
N GLU A 57 14.42 4.85 2.69
CA GLU A 57 13.96 5.91 3.59
C GLU A 57 12.50 5.69 3.99
N GLY A 58 11.61 5.47 3.02
CA GLY A 58 10.20 5.20 3.27
C GLY A 58 9.94 3.99 4.16
N LEU A 59 10.77 2.92 4.05
CA LEU A 59 10.67 1.77 4.96
C LEU A 59 11.03 2.15 6.39
N LEU A 60 12.08 2.95 6.58
CA LEU A 60 12.51 3.40 7.90
C LEU A 60 11.44 4.31 8.53
N ASP A 61 10.89 5.24 7.76
CA ASP A 61 9.82 6.13 8.22
C ASP A 61 8.56 5.37 8.62
N LEU A 62 8.16 4.35 7.85
CA LEU A 62 7.03 3.48 8.22
C LEU A 62 7.30 2.75 9.53
N ILE A 63 8.53 2.29 9.73
CA ILE A 63 8.92 1.54 10.92
C ILE A 63 8.97 2.43 12.14
N ASP A 64 9.58 3.60 12.02
CA ASP A 64 9.62 4.60 13.09
C ASP A 64 8.18 5.00 13.46
N PHE A 65 7.32 5.26 12.46
CA PHE A 65 5.90 5.53 12.70
C PHE A 65 5.19 4.42 13.50
N VAL A 66 5.55 3.15 13.31
CA VAL A 66 4.89 2.03 14.00
C VAL A 66 5.52 1.73 15.36
N GLU A 67 6.81 1.98 15.55
CA GLU A 67 7.53 1.65 16.79
C GLU A 67 7.64 2.80 17.79
N THR A 68 7.80 4.04 17.34
CA THR A 68 8.30 5.12 18.21
C THR A 68 7.24 6.12 18.65
N ARG A 69 5.95 5.82 18.44
CA ARG A 69 4.85 6.71 18.83
C ARG A 69 4.52 6.71 20.33
N GLU A 70 5.18 5.89 21.14
CA GLU A 70 4.94 5.88 22.59
C GLU A 70 5.31 7.23 23.25
N GLY A 71 4.29 8.02 23.61
CA GLY A 71 4.41 9.18 24.50
C GLY A 71 4.52 10.56 23.84
N GLU A 72 4.48 10.65 22.51
CA GLU A 72 4.55 11.94 21.78
C GLU A 72 3.19 12.42 21.22
N ASP A 73 2.15 11.58 21.28
CA ASP A 73 0.94 11.79 20.45
C ASP A 73 -0.22 12.53 21.13
N GLY A 74 -0.06 12.99 22.37
CA GLY A 74 -1.17 13.52 23.18
C GLY A 74 -2.07 12.42 23.77
N SER A 75 -3.12 12.82 24.49
CA SER A 75 -4.09 11.90 25.09
C SER A 75 -5.27 11.68 24.14
N PRO A 76 -5.88 10.48 24.08
CA PRO A 76 -7.19 10.29 23.45
C PRO A 76 -8.27 11.28 23.94
N ASP A 77 -8.14 11.77 25.19
CA ASP A 77 -9.04 12.77 25.77
C ASP A 77 -8.89 14.18 25.15
N ASP A 78 -7.79 14.43 24.43
CA ASP A 78 -7.52 15.70 23.75
C ASP A 78 -8.25 15.80 22.40
N LEU A 79 -8.83 14.71 21.90
CA LEU A 79 -9.57 14.69 20.64
C LEU A 79 -10.95 15.36 20.77
N GLU A 80 -11.21 16.35 19.91
CA GLU A 80 -12.53 16.98 19.83
C GLU A 80 -13.57 16.01 19.26
N LYS A 81 -14.75 15.97 19.89
CA LYS A 81 -15.86 15.16 19.39
C LYS A 81 -16.40 15.73 18.07
N ASN A 82 -16.64 14.85 17.10
CA ASN A 82 -17.20 15.20 15.78
C ASN A 82 -16.29 16.12 14.94
N GLN A 83 -14.98 15.97 15.09
CA GLN A 83 -14.01 16.67 14.26
C GLN A 83 -14.06 16.17 12.81
N ILE A 84 -13.88 17.10 11.86
CA ILE A 84 -13.70 16.80 10.43
C ILE A 84 -12.31 17.26 10.02
N LEU A 85 -11.48 16.31 9.60
CA LEU A 85 -10.16 16.56 9.02
C LEU A 85 -10.29 16.51 7.50
N HIS A 86 -9.80 17.54 6.83
CA HIS A 86 -9.88 17.67 5.37
C HIS A 86 -8.49 17.55 4.74
N GLY A 87 -8.30 16.48 3.98
CA GLY A 87 -7.02 16.16 3.34
C GLY A 87 -6.88 14.65 3.14
N SER A 88 -5.67 14.20 2.84
CA SER A 88 -5.32 12.78 2.83
C SER A 88 -5.45 12.21 4.24
N ALA A 89 -6.20 11.12 4.40
CA ALA A 89 -6.25 10.40 5.66
C ALA A 89 -4.84 9.92 6.09
N TYR A 90 -3.98 9.62 5.11
CA TYR A 90 -2.61 9.15 5.36
C TYR A 90 -1.77 10.19 6.08
N ASP A 91 -1.91 11.46 5.70
CA ASP A 91 -1.16 12.58 6.29
C ASP A 91 -1.64 12.85 7.73
N HIS A 92 -2.96 12.78 7.94
CA HIS A 92 -3.57 13.00 9.26
C HIS A 92 -3.27 11.88 10.27
N PHE A 93 -2.80 10.70 9.87
CA PHE A 93 -2.45 9.65 10.83
C PHE A 93 -1.43 10.10 11.87
N HIS A 94 -0.51 11.01 11.50
CA HIS A 94 0.46 11.59 12.45
C HIS A 94 -0.19 12.46 13.53
N GLU A 95 -1.33 13.07 13.24
CA GLU A 95 -2.06 13.97 14.14
C GLU A 95 -2.96 13.23 15.13
N ILE A 96 -3.21 11.94 14.91
CA ILE A 96 -4.09 11.12 15.75
C ILE A 96 -3.28 10.47 16.87
N PRO A 97 -3.71 10.60 18.15
CA PRO A 97 -3.07 9.92 19.27
C PRO A 97 -3.05 8.40 19.12
N THR A 98 -2.00 7.74 19.59
CA THR A 98 -1.98 6.27 19.75
C THR A 98 -3.13 5.78 20.62
N GLU A 99 -3.57 4.55 20.38
CA GLU A 99 -4.60 3.87 21.17
C GLU A 99 -5.91 4.67 21.36
N SER A 100 -6.26 5.55 20.42
CA SER A 100 -7.40 6.47 20.55
C SER A 100 -8.62 6.07 19.71
N ILE A 101 -8.44 5.19 18.72
CA ILE A 101 -9.50 4.76 17.80
C ILE A 101 -10.11 3.43 18.26
N GLN A 102 -11.41 3.44 18.56
CA GLN A 102 -12.15 2.20 18.84
C GLN A 102 -12.60 1.48 17.56
N THR A 103 -12.93 2.21 16.50
CA THR A 103 -13.45 1.62 15.26
C THR A 103 -13.13 2.50 14.05
N VAL A 104 -12.53 1.89 13.03
CA VAL A 104 -12.42 2.47 11.69
C VAL A 104 -13.49 1.85 10.80
N VAL A 105 -14.24 2.68 10.07
CA VAL A 105 -15.19 2.23 9.05
C VAL A 105 -14.88 2.98 7.76
N THR A 106 -14.50 2.26 6.71
CA THR A 106 -14.06 2.90 5.46
C THR A 106 -14.37 2.09 4.21
N SER A 107 -14.53 2.81 3.10
CA SER A 107 -14.65 2.28 1.73
C SER A 107 -13.66 3.04 0.84
N PRO A 108 -12.36 2.69 0.90
CA PRO A 108 -11.36 3.39 0.10
C PRO A 108 -11.60 3.14 -1.39
N PRO A 109 -10.95 3.91 -2.28
CA PRO A 109 -11.01 3.65 -3.71
C PRO A 109 -10.69 2.19 -4.04
N TYR A 110 -11.53 1.56 -4.87
CA TYR A 110 -11.31 0.19 -5.32
C TYR A 110 -10.31 0.21 -6.47
N TRP A 111 -9.38 -0.73 -6.47
CA TRP A 111 -8.28 -0.76 -7.44
C TRP A 111 -8.73 -0.65 -8.89
N GLY A 112 -8.31 0.43 -9.54
CA GLY A 112 -8.53 0.71 -10.95
C GLY A 112 -10.01 0.78 -11.35
N MET A 113 -10.91 1.20 -10.44
CA MET A 113 -12.34 1.26 -10.72
C MET A 113 -12.87 2.68 -10.99
N ARG A 114 -12.23 3.70 -10.42
CA ARG A 114 -12.61 5.11 -10.58
C ARG A 114 -11.38 6.00 -10.59
N VAL A 115 -11.53 7.15 -11.24
CA VAL A 115 -10.61 8.30 -11.08
C VAL A 115 -11.42 9.41 -10.43
N TYR A 116 -10.95 9.93 -9.31
CA TYR A 116 -11.57 11.07 -8.64
C TYR A 116 -10.87 12.37 -9.07
N SER A 117 -11.62 13.47 -9.11
CA SER A 117 -11.09 14.77 -9.54
C SER A 117 -10.15 15.42 -8.52
N GLU A 118 -10.22 14.97 -7.27
CA GLU A 118 -9.45 15.48 -6.12
C GLU A 118 -8.72 14.30 -5.46
N GLU A 119 -7.84 13.63 -6.22
CA GLU A 119 -6.98 12.59 -5.67
C GLU A 119 -5.76 13.21 -4.98
N PHE A 120 -5.40 12.66 -3.82
CA PHE A 120 -4.13 12.93 -3.15
C PHE A 120 -3.18 11.81 -3.51
N ASP A 121 -2.08 12.14 -4.18
CA ASP A 121 -1.00 11.18 -4.35
C ASP A 121 -0.40 10.88 -2.98
N ILE A 122 -0.29 9.58 -2.67
CA ILE A 122 0.31 9.09 -1.44
C ILE A 122 1.74 8.68 -1.76
N GLN A 123 2.67 9.16 -0.94
CA GLN A 123 4.03 8.66 -0.90
C GLN A 123 4.05 7.37 -0.07
N TRP A 124 4.10 6.23 -0.75
CA TRP A 124 4.12 4.91 -0.14
C TRP A 124 5.52 4.55 0.34
N SER A 125 5.64 3.68 1.35
CA SER A 125 6.95 3.32 1.93
C SER A 125 7.90 2.68 0.92
N ASP A 126 7.38 2.19 -0.20
CA ASP A 126 8.17 1.61 -1.28
C ASP A 126 8.73 2.61 -2.30
N GLY A 127 8.56 3.90 -2.06
CA GLY A 127 9.01 5.00 -2.92
C GLY A 127 8.10 5.28 -4.11
N THR A 128 6.92 4.64 -4.18
CA THR A 128 5.91 4.95 -5.20
C THR A 128 5.07 6.14 -4.76
N GLU A 129 4.86 7.10 -5.67
CA GLU A 129 3.91 8.19 -5.52
C GLU A 129 2.68 7.89 -6.39
N VAL A 130 1.55 7.57 -5.76
CA VAL A 130 0.30 7.31 -6.46
C VAL A 130 -0.90 7.41 -5.51
N ALA A 131 -2.00 7.97 -5.99
CA ALA A 131 -3.28 7.93 -5.29
C ALA A 131 -3.72 6.48 -4.97
N PHE A 132 -4.30 6.28 -3.79
CA PHE A 132 -4.84 4.99 -3.38
C PHE A 132 -5.90 4.51 -4.38
N GLY A 133 -5.73 3.33 -4.95
CA GLY A 133 -6.61 2.74 -5.96
C GLY A 133 -6.13 2.99 -7.39
N GLY A 134 -5.15 3.89 -7.58
CA GLY A 134 -4.51 4.20 -8.85
C GLY A 134 -3.26 3.35 -9.14
N GLU A 135 -2.93 2.39 -8.29
CA GLU A 135 -1.72 1.59 -8.40
C GLU A 135 -1.64 0.81 -9.71
N SER A 136 -0.42 0.62 -10.21
CA SER A 136 -0.20 -0.02 -11.52
C SER A 136 -0.58 -1.50 -11.54
N THR A 137 -0.45 -2.19 -10.40
CA THR A 137 -0.71 -3.63 -10.27
C THR A 137 -1.63 -3.92 -9.08
N PRO A 138 -2.40 -5.04 -9.10
CA PRO A 138 -3.21 -5.41 -7.95
C PRO A 138 -2.33 -5.72 -6.72
N GLU A 139 -1.11 -6.23 -6.90
CA GLU A 139 -0.16 -6.47 -5.82
C GLU A 139 0.27 -5.19 -5.12
N ASP A 140 0.49 -4.12 -5.88
CA ASP A 140 0.82 -2.80 -5.31
C ASP A 140 -0.34 -2.28 -4.47
N TYR A 141 -1.57 -2.31 -5.00
CA TYR A 141 -2.77 -1.95 -4.23
C TYR A 141 -2.94 -2.77 -2.96
N ILE A 142 -2.72 -4.10 -3.04
CA ILE A 142 -2.79 -4.99 -1.87
C ILE A 142 -1.72 -4.60 -0.84
N ARG A 143 -0.49 -4.34 -1.28
CA ARG A 143 0.63 -3.97 -0.40
C ARG A 143 0.36 -2.65 0.31
N HIS A 144 -0.03 -1.63 -0.44
CA HIS A 144 -0.40 -0.30 0.06
C HIS A 144 -1.62 -0.35 0.99
N THR A 145 -2.57 -1.25 0.72
CA THR A 145 -3.65 -1.54 1.67
C THR A 145 -3.10 -2.09 2.98
N ILE A 146 -2.22 -3.09 2.95
CA ILE A 146 -1.65 -3.67 4.17
C ILE A 146 -0.78 -2.64 4.92
N GLU A 147 -0.06 -1.78 4.20
CA GLU A 147 0.69 -0.65 4.78
C GLU A 147 -0.23 0.32 5.51
N THR A 148 -1.39 0.64 4.92
CA THR A 148 -2.41 1.48 5.58
C THR A 148 -2.89 0.84 6.89
N PHE A 149 -3.12 -0.47 6.91
CA PHE A 149 -3.46 -1.18 8.16
C PHE A 149 -2.32 -1.11 9.19
N TRP A 150 -1.07 -1.17 8.74
CA TRP A 150 0.09 -1.00 9.61
C TRP A 150 0.14 0.39 10.23
N LYS A 151 -0.18 1.44 9.48
CA LYS A 151 -0.28 2.79 10.03
C LYS A 151 -1.51 3.00 10.93
N LEU A 152 -2.62 2.32 10.66
CA LEU A 152 -3.80 2.38 11.53
C LEU A 152 -3.59 1.64 12.86
N ARG A 153 -2.77 0.59 12.88
CA ARG A 153 -2.56 -0.28 14.04
C ARG A 153 -2.20 0.49 15.32
N PRO A 154 -1.15 1.33 15.38
CA PRO A 154 -0.80 2.05 16.61
C PRO A 154 -1.89 3.02 17.07
N LEU A 155 -2.77 3.48 16.16
CA LEU A 155 -3.86 4.40 16.47
C LEU A 155 -5.07 3.69 17.12
N LEU A 156 -5.20 2.38 16.94
CA LEU A 156 -6.30 1.59 17.50
C LEU A 156 -6.07 1.29 18.97
N THR A 157 -7.14 1.30 19.76
CA THR A 157 -7.15 0.67 21.09
C THR A 157 -6.86 -0.84 20.98
N ASP A 158 -6.47 -1.48 22.09
CA ASP A 158 -6.28 -2.94 22.18
C ASP A 158 -7.47 -3.79 21.70
N THR A 159 -8.68 -3.21 21.69
CA THR A 159 -9.91 -3.89 21.25
C THR A 159 -10.51 -3.25 19.98
N GLY A 160 -9.72 -2.41 19.32
CA GLY A 160 -10.12 -1.66 18.14
C GLY A 160 -10.49 -2.57 16.97
N THR A 161 -11.43 -2.13 16.14
CA THR A 161 -11.83 -2.89 14.94
C THR A 161 -11.71 -2.05 13.68
N ILE A 162 -11.40 -2.70 12.55
CA ILE A 162 -11.40 -2.08 11.23
C ILE A 162 -12.45 -2.77 10.36
N TRP A 163 -13.38 -1.98 9.83
CA TRP A 163 -14.36 -2.39 8.83
C TRP A 163 -13.96 -1.81 7.49
N TRP A 164 -13.40 -2.67 6.63
CA TRP A 164 -12.84 -2.30 5.33
C TRP A 164 -13.70 -2.83 4.19
N ASN A 165 -14.43 -1.94 3.53
CA ASN A 165 -15.26 -2.29 2.38
C ASN A 165 -14.43 -2.22 1.09
N VAL A 166 -14.23 -3.36 0.43
CA VAL A 166 -13.44 -3.47 -0.81
C VAL A 166 -14.07 -4.47 -1.77
N GLY A 167 -14.07 -4.14 -3.06
CA GLY A 167 -14.54 -5.00 -4.14
C GLY A 167 -13.39 -5.72 -4.86
N ASP A 168 -13.69 -6.87 -5.44
CA ASP A 168 -12.77 -7.57 -6.33
C ASP A 168 -12.92 -7.10 -7.78
N VAL A 169 -11.90 -7.32 -8.60
CA VAL A 169 -11.93 -6.95 -10.02
C VAL A 169 -11.30 -8.04 -10.89
N TYR A 170 -11.70 -8.09 -12.15
CA TYR A 170 -11.06 -8.95 -13.13
C TYR A 170 -9.83 -8.25 -13.72
N ASN A 171 -8.75 -9.01 -13.93
CA ASN A 171 -7.59 -8.59 -14.71
C ASN A 171 -7.98 -8.44 -16.19
N THR A 172 -8.68 -7.35 -16.50
CA THR A 172 -9.23 -7.07 -17.82
C THR A 172 -8.78 -5.69 -18.26
N ARG A 173 -8.42 -5.60 -19.55
CA ARG A 173 -8.19 -4.33 -20.21
C ARG A 173 -9.45 -3.49 -20.13
N THR A 174 -9.44 -2.47 -19.30
CA THR A 174 -10.59 -1.58 -19.13
C THR A 174 -10.16 -0.12 -19.07
N GLN A 175 -10.99 0.73 -19.65
CA GLN A 175 -10.99 2.15 -19.31
C GLN A 175 -11.48 2.30 -17.88
N ILE A 176 -10.77 3.14 -17.12
CA ILE A 176 -11.22 3.65 -15.82
C ILE A 176 -11.94 4.97 -16.09
N ARG A 177 -13.12 5.15 -15.50
CA ARG A 177 -14.02 6.30 -15.74
C ARG A 177 -14.12 7.15 -14.48
N ALA A 178 -14.38 8.43 -14.66
CA ALA A 178 -14.68 9.32 -13.53
C ALA A 178 -16.07 9.00 -12.96
N ASP A 179 -17.07 8.84 -13.83
CA ASP A 179 -18.44 8.55 -13.43
C ASP A 179 -19.21 7.62 -14.39
N SER A 180 -20.46 7.34 -14.02
CA SER A 180 -21.37 6.49 -14.82
C SER A 180 -21.98 7.22 -16.02
N LEU A 181 -21.99 8.56 -16.02
CA LEU A 181 -22.49 9.37 -17.12
C LEU A 181 -21.56 9.26 -18.33
N GLU A 182 -20.24 9.28 -18.11
CA GLU A 182 -19.24 9.02 -19.16
C GLU A 182 -19.47 7.68 -19.87
N ARG A 183 -19.88 6.65 -19.12
CA ARG A 183 -20.22 5.35 -19.70
C ARG A 183 -21.47 5.44 -20.57
N MET A 184 -22.50 6.13 -20.09
CA MET A 184 -23.76 6.26 -20.83
C MET A 184 -23.59 7.09 -22.11
N ASP A 185 -22.81 8.17 -22.04
CA ASP A 185 -22.54 9.03 -23.19
C ASP A 185 -21.72 8.30 -24.25
N ALA A 186 -20.69 7.53 -23.86
CA ALA A 186 -19.92 6.70 -24.79
C ALA A 186 -20.79 5.65 -25.51
N VAL A 187 -21.77 5.06 -24.80
CA VAL A 187 -22.71 4.09 -25.39
C VAL A 187 -23.71 4.78 -26.34
N LYS A 188 -24.14 6.00 -25.99
CA LYS A 188 -25.20 6.72 -26.73
C LYS A 188 -24.67 7.45 -27.96
N ASN A 189 -23.50 8.07 -27.85
CA ASN A 189 -22.94 8.96 -28.86
C ASN A 189 -21.74 8.36 -29.60
N GLY A 190 -21.31 7.16 -29.21
CA GLY A 190 -20.04 6.59 -29.66
C GLY A 190 -18.86 7.14 -28.85
N GLU A 191 -17.70 6.53 -29.05
CA GLU A 191 -16.49 6.84 -28.29
C GLU A 191 -15.48 7.52 -29.21
N GLU A 192 -15.36 8.85 -29.14
CA GLU A 192 -14.41 9.62 -29.98
C GLU A 192 -12.97 9.57 -29.44
N ILE A 193 -12.80 9.37 -28.14
CA ILE A 193 -11.48 9.32 -27.49
C ILE A 193 -10.84 7.97 -27.73
N THR A 194 -9.70 7.95 -28.41
CA THR A 194 -8.96 6.72 -28.68
C THR A 194 -8.41 6.12 -27.39
N TRP A 195 -8.10 4.83 -27.41
CA TRP A 195 -7.47 4.19 -26.26
C TRP A 195 -6.14 4.84 -25.90
N ALA A 196 -5.40 5.50 -26.81
CA ALA A 196 -4.16 6.20 -26.47
C ALA A 196 -4.40 7.47 -25.65
N GLU A 197 -5.48 8.21 -25.96
CA GLU A 197 -5.78 9.54 -25.42
C GLU A 197 -6.44 9.53 -24.03
N ARG A 198 -6.75 8.35 -23.46
CA ARG A 198 -7.37 8.28 -22.13
C ARG A 198 -6.33 8.45 -21.02
N ASN A 199 -6.73 9.10 -19.93
CA ASN A 199 -5.84 9.40 -18.81
C ASN A 199 -5.64 8.21 -17.84
N ALA A 200 -6.65 7.34 -17.65
CA ALA A 200 -6.56 6.21 -16.74
C ALA A 200 -7.05 4.90 -17.39
N LYS A 201 -6.19 3.87 -17.36
CA LYS A 201 -6.41 2.59 -18.02
C LYS A 201 -5.83 1.47 -17.16
N ARG A 202 -6.57 0.36 -17.08
CA ARG A 202 -6.02 -0.91 -16.62
C ARG A 202 -5.62 -1.75 -17.83
N HIS A 203 -4.44 -2.33 -17.77
CA HIS A 203 -3.93 -3.28 -18.75
C HIS A 203 -4.05 -4.70 -18.19
N SER A 204 -4.48 -5.66 -19.02
CA SER A 204 -4.48 -7.08 -18.64
C SER A 204 -3.34 -7.88 -19.26
N ALA A 205 -2.65 -7.33 -20.24
CA ALA A 205 -1.54 -7.99 -20.93
C ALA A 205 -0.21 -7.74 -20.20
N GLY A 206 0.64 -8.77 -20.13
CA GLY A 206 1.99 -8.65 -19.60
C GLY A 206 2.11 -8.84 -18.08
N HIS A 207 1.01 -9.15 -17.38
CA HIS A 207 1.09 -9.55 -15.98
C HIS A 207 1.79 -10.91 -15.85
N GLU A 208 2.65 -11.07 -14.86
CA GLU A 208 3.53 -12.25 -14.73
C GLU A 208 2.76 -13.58 -14.67
N TYR A 209 1.63 -13.60 -13.95
CA TYR A 209 0.86 -14.83 -13.74
C TYR A 209 -0.66 -14.69 -13.90
N LEU A 210 -1.23 -13.47 -13.89
CA LEU A 210 -2.65 -13.26 -14.14
C LEU A 210 -2.91 -13.20 -15.65
N ARG A 211 -3.85 -14.01 -16.14
CA ARG A 211 -4.31 -13.94 -17.53
C ARG A 211 -5.46 -12.96 -17.67
N ASP A 212 -5.79 -12.63 -18.91
CA ASP A 212 -6.97 -11.81 -19.19
C ASP A 212 -8.23 -12.48 -18.62
N LYS A 213 -9.01 -11.71 -17.86
CA LYS A 213 -10.25 -12.13 -17.16
C LYS A 213 -10.06 -13.11 -16.01
N ASP A 214 -8.83 -13.34 -15.54
CA ASP A 214 -8.64 -13.95 -14.23
C ASP A 214 -9.13 -12.95 -13.15
N LEU A 215 -9.81 -13.45 -12.12
CA LEU A 215 -10.20 -12.64 -10.96
C LEU A 215 -8.93 -12.37 -10.12
N THR A 216 -8.71 -11.13 -9.68
CA THR A 216 -7.47 -10.75 -8.97
C THR A 216 -7.44 -11.23 -7.52
N LEU A 217 -8.60 -11.60 -6.95
CA LEU A 217 -8.75 -12.09 -5.57
C LEU A 217 -8.33 -11.06 -4.54
N ILE A 218 -8.48 -9.76 -4.83
CA ILE A 218 -7.99 -8.66 -3.98
C ILE A 218 -8.45 -8.78 -2.52
N PRO A 219 -9.76 -8.94 -2.21
CA PRO A 219 -10.20 -9.04 -0.81
C PRO A 219 -9.55 -10.22 -0.08
N TYR A 220 -9.38 -11.34 -0.78
CA TYR A 220 -8.77 -12.54 -0.21
C TYR A 220 -7.25 -12.38 0.02
N GLN A 221 -6.55 -11.71 -0.90
CA GLN A 221 -5.12 -11.46 -0.76
C GLN A 221 -4.83 -10.43 0.35
N ILE A 222 -5.67 -9.40 0.50
CA ILE A 222 -5.62 -8.48 1.65
C ILE A 222 -5.77 -9.27 2.95
N ALA A 223 -6.82 -10.10 3.09
CA ALA A 223 -7.04 -10.90 4.28
C ALA A 223 -5.85 -11.81 4.61
N LYS A 224 -5.27 -12.48 3.60
CA LYS A 224 -4.05 -13.29 3.77
C LYS A 224 -2.83 -12.47 4.15
N GLY A 225 -2.67 -11.28 3.58
CA GLY A 225 -1.59 -10.36 3.89
C GLY A 225 -1.66 -9.92 5.35
N LEU A 226 -2.84 -9.47 5.80
CA LEU A 226 -3.08 -9.08 7.20
C LEU A 226 -2.86 -10.24 8.18
N GLN A 227 -3.32 -11.46 7.84
CA GLN A 227 -3.05 -12.64 8.66
C GLN A 227 -1.55 -12.91 8.80
N ARG A 228 -0.78 -12.75 7.72
CA ARG A 228 0.68 -12.93 7.71
C ARG A 228 1.44 -11.79 8.38
N SER A 229 0.80 -10.62 8.52
CA SER A 229 1.39 -9.46 9.17
C SER A 229 1.15 -9.42 10.68
N GLY A 230 0.43 -10.40 11.22
CA GLY A 230 0.13 -10.47 12.65
C GLY A 230 -0.92 -9.46 13.12
N SER A 231 -1.77 -9.03 12.19
CA SER A 231 -2.94 -8.20 12.48
C SER A 231 -4.11 -9.15 12.75
N TRP A 232 -4.32 -9.50 14.03
CA TRP A 232 -5.45 -10.28 14.52
C TRP A 232 -6.05 -9.61 15.76
#